data_AF-A0A060S7Q1-F1
#
_entry.id   AF-A0A060S7Q1-F1
#
_cell.length_a   1.000
_cell.length_b   1.000
_cell.length_c   1.000
_cell.angle_alpha   90.00
_cell.angle_beta   90.00
_cell.angle_gamma   90.00
#
_symmetry.space_group_name_H-M   'P 1'
#
loop_
_entity.id
_entity.type
_entity.pdbx_description
1 polymer ?
#
loop_
_entity_poly.entity_id
_entity_poly.type
_entity_poly.pdbx_seq_one_letter_code
_entity_poly.pdbx_strand_id
1 'polypeptide(L)'
;MKAFLAALAIVSAQLAAAHYTLPDLIANGTTFPDWVYVRTTQNHYSNAPITDVNSTEFRCYELDLNATPGQTQIATVEAGSTIGFKAV
;
A
#
# COMPACT_ATOMS: atom_id res chain seq x y z
N MET A 1 38.14 -9.84 -4.53
CA MET A 1 36.97 -10.45 -5.19
C MET A 1 35.92 -10.98 -4.20
N LYS A 2 36.26 -11.87 -3.26
CA LYS A 2 35.28 -12.44 -2.30
C LYS A 2 34.62 -11.39 -1.37
N ALA A 3 35.41 -10.47 -0.83
CA ALA A 3 34.89 -9.39 0.04
C ALA A 3 33.99 -8.38 -0.71
N PHE A 4 34.24 -8.17 -2.00
CA PHE A 4 33.46 -7.26 -2.84
C PHE A 4 32.08 -7.86 -3.15
N LEU A 5 32.02 -9.17 -3.43
CA LEU A 5 30.75 -9.89 -3.64
C LEU A 5 29.89 -9.94 -2.37
N ALA A 6 30.51 -10.12 -1.19
CA ALA A 6 29.79 -10.11 0.09
C ALA A 6 29.20 -8.73 0.42
N ALA A 7 29.94 -7.65 0.17
CA ALA A 7 29.44 -6.29 0.35
C ALA A 7 28.28 -5.96 -0.61
N LEU A 8 28.37 -6.41 -1.87
CA LEU A 8 27.32 -6.22 -2.87
C LEU A 8 26.03 -6.98 -2.50
N ALA A 9 26.14 -8.19 -1.93
CA ALA A 9 24.99 -8.97 -1.46
C ALA A 9 24.22 -8.26 -0.34
N ILE A 10 24.92 -7.69 0.65
CA ILE A 10 24.32 -6.96 1.77
C ILE A 10 23.60 -5.69 1.29
N VAL A 11 24.19 -4.96 0.33
CA VAL A 11 23.56 -3.77 -0.28
C VAL A 11 22.36 -4.16 -1.16
N SER A 12 22.44 -5.29 -1.87
CA SER A 12 21.33 -5.77 -2.71
C SER A 12 20.11 -6.27 -1.95
N ALA A 13 20.27 -6.74 -0.71
CA ALA A 13 19.16 -7.17 0.14
C ALA A 13 18.22 -6.00 0.51
N GLN A 14 18.73 -4.75 0.50
CA GLN A 14 17.94 -3.54 0.74
C GLN A 14 17.17 -3.07 -0.50
N LEU A 15 17.49 -3.58 -1.70
CA LEU A 15 16.92 -3.13 -2.97
C LEU A 15 15.64 -3.88 -3.38
N ALA A 16 15.29 -4.97 -2.69
CA ALA A 16 13.96 -5.55 -2.78
C ALA A 16 13.03 -4.86 -1.78
N ALA A 17 12.44 -3.74 -2.16
CA ALA A 17 11.28 -3.17 -1.47
C ALA A 17 10.06 -4.11 -1.68
N ALA A 18 10.11 -5.29 -1.09
CA ALA A 18 9.04 -6.30 -1.17
C ALA A 18 7.84 -5.98 -0.28
N HIS A 19 7.97 -4.95 0.56
CA HIS A 19 6.99 -4.53 1.55
C HIS A 19 6.62 -3.08 1.27
N TYR A 20 5.42 -2.90 0.73
CA TYR A 20 4.86 -1.60 0.37
C TYR A 20 3.39 -1.54 0.79
N THR A 21 2.87 -0.32 0.87
CA THR A 21 1.44 -0.05 0.99
C THR A 21 0.94 0.69 -0.25
N LEU A 22 -0.38 0.86 -0.36
CA LEU A 22 -1.04 1.65 -1.42
C LEU A 22 -1.84 2.80 -0.79
N PRO A 23 -1.18 3.76 -0.13
CA PRO A 23 -1.86 4.79 0.64
C PRO A 23 -2.56 5.86 -0.22
N ASP A 24 -2.05 6.10 -1.43
CA ASP A 24 -2.44 7.27 -2.23
C ASP A 24 -3.36 6.88 -3.38
N LEU A 25 -4.50 7.55 -3.49
CA LEU A 25 -5.33 7.51 -4.69
C LEU A 25 -4.79 8.51 -5.73
N ILE A 26 -4.69 8.08 -6.98
CA ILE A 26 -4.47 8.96 -8.14
C ILE A 26 -5.80 9.04 -8.91
N ALA A 27 -6.42 10.22 -8.93
CA ALA A 27 -7.64 10.47 -9.67
C ALA A 27 -7.77 11.96 -10.03
N ASN A 28 -8.54 12.28 -11.08
CA ASN A 28 -8.78 13.67 -11.52
C ASN A 28 -7.47 14.48 -11.74
N GLY A 29 -6.43 13.83 -12.27
CA GLY A 29 -5.12 14.44 -12.50
C GLY A 29 -4.30 14.76 -11.24
N THR A 30 -4.74 14.32 -10.06
CA THR A 30 -4.11 14.60 -8.76
C THR A 30 -3.71 13.32 -8.06
N THR A 31 -2.56 13.33 -7.37
CA THR A 31 -2.22 12.31 -6.35
C THR A 31 -2.66 12.84 -5.00
N PHE A 32 -3.59 12.17 -4.35
CA PHE A 32 -4.12 12.57 -3.04
C PHE A 32 -3.22 12.10 -1.90
N PRO A 33 -3.23 12.78 -0.74
CA PRO A 33 -2.47 12.35 0.43
C PRO A 33 -2.88 10.97 0.95
N ASP A 34 -1.97 10.36 1.70
CA ASP A 34 -2.14 9.05 2.31
C ASP A 34 -3.49 8.89 2.99
N TRP A 35 -4.18 7.79 2.67
CA TRP A 35 -5.37 7.30 3.36
C TRP A 35 -6.60 8.23 3.33
N VAL A 36 -6.57 9.30 2.53
CA VAL A 36 -7.74 10.20 2.37
C VAL A 36 -8.89 9.45 1.70
N TYR A 37 -8.58 8.76 0.59
CA TYR A 37 -9.54 7.99 -0.22
C TYR A 37 -9.24 6.50 -0.27
N VAL A 38 -8.21 6.04 0.44
CA VAL A 38 -7.88 4.63 0.61
C VAL A 38 -8.07 4.26 2.08
N ARG A 39 -8.69 3.11 2.34
CA ARG A 39 -8.86 2.63 3.72
C ARG A 39 -7.49 2.31 4.31
N THR A 40 -7.12 2.97 5.41
CA THR A 40 -5.87 2.70 6.12
C THR A 40 -5.77 1.21 6.44
N THR A 41 -4.67 0.59 6.03
CA THR A 41 -4.46 -0.84 6.21
C THR A 41 -3.73 -1.16 7.52
N GLN A 42 -3.85 -2.39 8.01
CA GLN A 42 -3.16 -2.83 9.24
C GLN A 42 -1.64 -2.68 9.15
N ASN A 43 -1.10 -2.84 7.94
CA ASN A 43 0.31 -2.76 7.66
C ASN A 43 0.82 -1.33 7.39
N HIS A 44 0.07 -0.27 7.70
CA HIS A 44 0.47 1.12 7.41
C HIS A 44 1.83 1.55 7.99
N TYR A 45 2.35 0.85 9.00
CA TYR A 45 3.74 1.03 9.49
C TYR A 45 4.66 -0.14 9.15
N SER A 46 4.17 -1.37 9.15
CA SER A 46 5.01 -2.56 8.98
C SER A 46 5.28 -2.90 7.52
N ASN A 47 4.42 -2.43 6.62
CA ASN A 47 4.36 -2.79 5.20
C ASN A 47 4.25 -4.31 4.94
N ALA A 48 3.97 -5.11 5.97
CA ALA A 48 3.84 -6.56 5.91
C ALA A 48 2.66 -6.99 5.02
N PRO A 49 2.75 -8.10 4.27
CA PRO A 49 1.63 -8.61 3.52
C PRO A 49 0.65 -9.38 4.42
N ILE A 50 -0.62 -9.43 4.00
CA ILE A 50 -1.53 -10.49 4.42
C ILE A 50 -1.20 -11.76 3.63
N THR A 51 -1.10 -12.90 4.32
CA THR A 51 -0.69 -14.18 3.71
C THR A 51 -1.76 -15.27 3.77
N ASP A 52 -2.74 -15.15 4.66
CA ASP A 52 -3.88 -16.07 4.75
C ASP A 52 -5.04 -15.56 3.89
N VAL A 53 -5.33 -16.28 2.81
CA VAL A 53 -6.43 -15.97 1.88
C VAL A 53 -7.82 -16.25 2.46
N ASN A 54 -7.91 -16.98 3.59
CA ASN A 54 -9.18 -17.26 4.26
C ASN A 54 -9.52 -16.23 5.35
N SER A 55 -8.60 -15.32 5.69
CA SER A 55 -8.85 -14.26 6.66
C SER A 55 -9.90 -13.28 6.12
N THR A 56 -10.80 -12.80 6.99
CA THR A 56 -11.78 -11.75 6.64
C THR A 56 -11.11 -10.45 6.23
N GLU A 57 -9.87 -10.24 6.67
CA GLU A 57 -9.01 -9.10 6.35
C GLU A 57 -8.50 -9.13 4.91
N PHE A 58 -8.49 -10.30 4.24
CA PHE A 58 -7.99 -10.43 2.86
C PHE A 58 -8.77 -9.57 1.84
N ARG A 59 -9.96 -9.08 2.22
CA ARG A 59 -10.81 -8.20 1.39
C ARG A 59 -10.21 -6.82 1.16
N CYS A 60 -9.84 -6.10 2.23
CA CYS A 60 -9.36 -4.71 2.17
C CYS A 60 -8.28 -4.38 3.22
N TYR A 61 -7.91 -5.35 4.06
CA TYR A 61 -6.86 -5.30 5.06
C TYR A 61 -6.89 -4.07 5.98
N GLU A 62 -8.07 -3.57 6.31
CA GLU A 62 -8.22 -2.33 7.08
C GLU A 62 -7.62 -2.43 8.49
N LEU A 63 -7.06 -1.32 8.98
CA LEU A 63 -6.57 -1.15 10.35
C LEU A 63 -7.64 -1.53 11.38
N ASP A 64 -8.89 -1.13 11.13
CA ASP A 64 -10.08 -1.59 11.83
C ASP A 64 -11.18 -1.90 10.80
N LEU A 65 -11.60 -3.17 10.74
CA LEU A 65 -12.59 -3.66 9.76
C LEU A 65 -13.97 -2.99 9.88
N ASN A 66 -14.30 -2.40 11.04
CA ASN A 66 -15.59 -1.77 11.30
C ASN A 66 -15.51 -0.24 11.23
N ALA A 67 -14.45 0.34 11.79
CA ALA A 67 -14.33 1.80 11.93
C ALA A 67 -13.70 2.48 10.71
N THR A 68 -12.64 1.90 10.12
CA THR A 68 -11.91 2.52 9.00
C THR A 68 -12.82 2.88 7.82
N PRO A 69 -13.78 2.04 7.38
CA PRO A 69 -14.66 2.39 6.25
C PRO A 69 -15.44 3.69 6.44
N GLY A 70 -15.87 4.01 7.67
CA GLY A 70 -16.61 5.24 7.98
C GLY A 70 -15.72 6.48 8.15
N GLN A 71 -14.41 6.29 8.25
CA GLN A 71 -13.42 7.36 8.41
C GLN A 71 -12.75 7.74 7.08
N THR A 72 -12.79 6.85 6.08
CA THR A 72 -12.25 7.09 4.74
C THR A 72 -13.24 7.88 3.88
N GLN A 73 -12.74 8.90 3.17
CA GLN A 73 -13.58 9.73 2.30
C GLN A 73 -13.92 9.02 0.99
N ILE A 74 -14.91 9.56 0.26
CA ILE A 74 -15.34 9.03 -1.05
C ILE A 74 -14.86 9.98 -2.15
N ALA A 75 -14.08 9.46 -3.10
CA ALA A 75 -13.65 10.23 -4.27
C ALA A 75 -14.71 10.13 -5.39
N THR A 76 -15.15 11.28 -5.90
CA THR A 76 -16.00 11.35 -7.09
C THR A 76 -15.13 11.30 -8.35
N VAL A 77 -15.46 10.39 -9.27
CA VAL A 77 -14.75 10.20 -10.55
C VAL A 77 -15.76 10.04 -11.69
N GLU A 78 -15.36 10.45 -12.89
CA GLU A 78 -16.17 10.26 -14.10
C GLU A 78 -15.97 8.85 -14.67
N ALA A 79 -17.05 8.19 -15.09
CA ALA A 79 -16.98 6.89 -15.73
C ALA A 79 -16.10 6.93 -16.98
N GLY A 80 -15.18 5.97 -17.12
CA GLY A 80 -14.19 5.95 -18.21
C GLY A 80 -12.90 6.70 -17.91
N SER A 81 -12.82 7.45 -16.79
CA SER A 81 -11.57 8.04 -16.34
C SER A 81 -10.54 6.99 -15.95
N THR A 82 -9.26 7.29 -16.19
CA THR A 82 -8.15 6.51 -15.64
C THR A 82 -7.87 6.96 -14.20
N ILE A 83 -7.79 6.00 -13.29
CA ILE A 83 -7.39 6.17 -11.89
C ILE A 83 -6.24 5.22 -11.56
N GLY A 84 -5.58 5.42 -10.42
CA GLY A 84 -4.50 4.53 -9.98
C GLY A 84 -4.20 4.66 -8.50
N PHE A 85 -3.15 3.95 -8.09
CA PHE A 85 -2.58 4.02 -6.75
C PHE A 85 -1.08 4.25 -6.85
N LYS A 86 -0.52 5.00 -5.89
CA LYS A 86 0.93 5.10 -5.73
C LYS A 86 1.36 4.20 -4.59
N ALA A 87 2.36 3.36 -4.86
CA ALA A 87 2.98 2.50 -3.85
C ALA A 87 4.05 3.28 -3.08
N VAL A 88 4.16 2.98 -1.78
CA VAL A 88 5.14 3.59 -0.85
C VAL A 88 5.75 2.51 0.03
#